data_AF-G1VVU4-F1
#
_entry.id   AF-G1VVU4-F1
#
_cell.length_a   1.000
_cell.length_b   1.000
_cell.length_c   1.000
_cell.angle_alpha   90.00
_cell.angle_beta   90.00
_cell.angle_gamma   90.00
#
_symmetry.space_group_name_H-M   'P 1'
#
loop_
_entity.id
_entity.type
_entity.pdbx_description
1 polymer ?
#
loop_
_entity_poly.entity_id
_entity_poly.type
_entity_poly.pdbx_seq_one_letter_code
_entity_poly.pdbx_strand_id
1 'polypeptide(L)'
;MNTTYQLRFTKIIIGKDEYGEDIVEFLISDLPMDEYSIDDLKELYHLRWTIETSYNRLKNRMKLEKFSGFKEILIYQDIYADIWLYNLI
;
A
#
# COMPACT_ATOMS: atom_id res chain seq x y z
N MET A 1 -5.95 7.00 -30.24
CA MET A 1 -6.17 8.08 -29.25
C MET A 1 -4.83 8.42 -28.66
N ASN A 2 -4.33 9.65 -28.86
CA ASN A 2 -3.12 10.12 -28.19
C ASN A 2 -3.55 10.90 -26.95
N THR A 3 -3.42 10.28 -25.77
CA THR A 3 -3.65 10.95 -24.49
C THR A 3 -2.32 11.44 -23.95
N THR A 4 -2.24 12.73 -23.63
CA THR A 4 -1.06 13.35 -23.00
C THR A 4 -1.31 13.47 -21.50
N TYR A 5 -0.37 13.00 -20.69
CA TYR A 5 -0.40 13.13 -19.23
C TYR A 5 0.70 14.09 -18.77
N GLN A 6 0.36 14.99 -17.86
CA GLN A 6 1.34 15.82 -17.16
C GLN A 6 1.76 15.05 -15.91
N LEU A 7 3.06 14.80 -15.77
CA LEU A 7 3.62 14.08 -14.64
C LEU A 7 4.55 15.00 -13.87
N ARG A 8 4.49 14.88 -12.54
CA ARG A 8 5.38 15.56 -11.61
C ARG A 8 6.29 14.53 -10.94
N PHE A 9 7.57 14.88 -10.84
CA PHE A 9 8.56 14.14 -10.06
C PHE A 9 8.79 14.89 -8.73
N THR A 10 8.60 14.20 -7.61
CA THR A 10 8.73 14.80 -6.27
C THR A 10 9.68 14.00 -5.41
N LYS A 11 10.69 14.66 -4.86
CA LYS A 11 11.59 14.10 -3.84
C LYS A 11 10.98 14.33 -2.46
N ILE A 12 10.81 13.28 -1.67
CA ILE A 12 10.32 13.36 -0.28
C ILE A 12 11.29 12.67 0.68
N ILE A 13 11.28 13.09 1.94
CA ILE A 13 12.00 12.42 3.03
C ILE A 13 10.98 11.66 3.86
N ILE A 14 11.11 10.34 3.96
CA ILE A 14 10.13 9.47 4.63
C ILE A 14 10.53 9.08 6.06
N GLY A 15 11.78 9.31 6.44
CA GLY A 15 12.28 9.00 7.77
C GLY A 15 13.79 9.17 7.88
N LYS A 16 14.34 8.65 8.98
CA LYS A 16 15.78 8.55 9.23
C LYS A 16 16.17 7.08 9.31
N ASP A 17 17.35 6.74 8.82
CA ASP A 17 17.92 5.41 8.99
C ASP A 17 18.56 5.22 10.38
N GLU A 18 19.19 4.06 10.59
CA GLU A 18 19.86 3.71 11.85
C GLU A 18 21.07 4.59 12.18
N TYR A 19 21.58 5.33 11.20
CA TYR A 19 22.72 6.24 11.33
C TYR A 19 22.30 7.72 11.41
N GLY A 20 21.00 8.01 11.29
CA GLY A 20 20.46 9.37 11.32
C GLY A 20 20.46 10.08 9.96
N GLU A 21 20.73 9.36 8.87
CA GLU A 21 20.68 9.88 7.50
C GLU A 21 19.24 9.88 6.98
N ASP A 22 18.91 10.85 6.12
CA ASP A 22 17.57 10.97 5.53
C ASP A 22 17.29 9.81 4.57
N ILE A 23 16.21 9.08 4.81
CA ILE A 23 15.66 8.14 3.84
C ILE A 23 14.81 8.93 2.86
N VAL A 24 15.30 8.98 1.61
CA VAL A 24 14.69 9.73 0.52
C VAL A 24 13.91 8.79 -0.40
N GLU A 25 12.72 9.21 -0.80
CA GLU A 25 11.93 8.56 -1.84
C GLU A 25 11.63 9.53 -2.99
N PHE A 26 11.44 8.98 -4.19
CA PHE A 26 11.05 9.73 -5.38
C PHE A 26 9.69 9.26 -5.88
N LEU A 27 8.72 10.16 -5.88
CA LEU A 27 7.35 9.91 -6.32
C LEU A 27 7.13 10.46 -7.73
N ILE A 28 6.36 9.71 -8.51
CA ILE A 28 5.83 10.15 -9.81
C ILE A 28 4.31 10.16 -9.68
N SER A 29 3.69 11.32 -9.97
CA SER A 29 2.25 11.50 -9.90
C SER A 29 1.75 12.42 -11.00
N ASP A 30 0.49 12.25 -11.40
CA ASP A 30 -0.27 13.20 -12.21
C ASP A 30 -0.95 14.31 -11.39
N LEU A 31 -0.71 14.32 -10.06
CA LEU A 31 -1.24 15.32 -9.14
C LEU A 31 -0.60 16.71 -9.38
N PRO A 32 -1.42 17.74 -9.63
CA PRO A 32 -0.93 19.07 -9.99
C PRO A 32 -0.36 19.82 -8.77
N MET A 33 0.67 20.64 -9.01
CA MET A 33 1.47 21.27 -7.95
C MET A 33 0.77 22.45 -7.27
N ASP A 34 -0.18 23.08 -7.94
CA ASP A 34 -1.02 24.17 -7.43
C ASP A 34 -2.11 23.68 -6.47
N GLU A 35 -2.49 22.40 -6.54
CA GLU A 35 -3.47 21.78 -5.66
C GLU A 35 -2.83 20.93 -4.55
N TYR A 36 -1.73 20.22 -4.86
CA TYR A 36 -1.08 19.28 -3.94
C TYR A 36 0.36 19.69 -3.62
N SER A 37 0.61 19.94 -2.33
CA SER A 37 1.95 20.23 -1.81
C SER A 37 2.84 18.97 -1.75
N ILE A 38 4.12 19.17 -1.42
CA ILE A 38 5.04 18.06 -1.17
C ILE A 38 4.62 17.26 0.08
N ASP A 39 4.09 17.95 1.09
CA ASP A 39 3.63 17.30 2.32
C ASP A 39 2.37 16.47 2.10
N ASP A 40 1.45 16.94 1.25
CA ASP A 40 0.26 16.16 0.84
C ASP A 40 0.67 14.87 0.12
N LEU A 41 1.63 14.96 -0.81
CA LEU A 41 2.17 13.77 -1.49
C LEU A 41 2.85 12.80 -0.53
N LYS A 42 3.56 13.32 0.49
CA LYS A 42 4.18 12.51 1.53
C LYS A 42 3.12 11.81 2.38
N GLU A 43 2.04 12.50 2.77
CA GLU A 43 0.93 11.91 3.51
C GLU A 43 0.21 10.84 2.67
N LEU A 44 -0.12 11.14 1.42
CA LEU A 44 -0.74 10.18 0.50
C LEU A 44 0.13 8.93 0.31
N TYR A 45 1.44 9.09 0.16
CA TYR A 45 2.36 7.96 0.09
C TYR A 45 2.42 7.19 1.41
N HIS A 46 2.37 7.88 2.56
CA HIS A 46 2.35 7.25 3.87
C HIS A 46 1.10 6.39 4.08
N LEU A 47 -0.06 6.76 3.54
CA LEU A 47 -1.29 5.95 3.60
C LEU A 47 -1.11 4.57 2.95
N ARG A 48 -0.15 4.40 2.02
CA ARG A 48 0.20 3.09 1.47
C ARG A 48 0.66 2.12 2.57
N TRP A 49 1.33 2.59 3.62
CA TRP A 49 1.89 1.73 4.67
C TRP A 49 0.84 0.93 5.42
N THR A 50 -0.37 1.48 5.56
CA THR A 50 -1.49 0.80 6.22
C THR A 50 -1.77 -0.57 5.61
N ILE A 51 -1.62 -0.72 4.29
CA ILE A 51 -1.85 -2.01 3.61
C ILE A 51 -0.90 -3.11 4.09
N GLU A 52 0.35 -2.77 4.41
CA GLU A 52 1.34 -3.74 4.88
C GLU A 52 0.97 -4.25 6.28
N THR A 53 0.48 -3.36 7.13
CA THR A 53 -0.05 -3.75 8.45
C THR A 53 -1.32 -4.60 8.33
N SER A 54 -2.17 -4.32 7.35
CA SER A 54 -3.34 -5.14 7.02
C SER A 54 -2.94 -6.54 6.55
N TYR A 55 -1.96 -6.66 5.65
CA TYR A 55 -1.44 -7.98 5.23
C TYR A 55 -0.84 -8.76 6.40
N ASN A 56 -0.10 -8.09 7.28
CA ASN A 56 0.40 -8.71 8.50
C ASN A 56 -0.74 -9.24 9.38
N ARG A 57 -1.83 -8.48 9.54
CA ARG A 57 -3.01 -8.91 10.30
C ARG A 57 -3.71 -10.10 9.62
N LEU A 58 -3.94 -10.06 8.31
CA LEU A 58 -4.55 -11.16 7.55
C LEU A 58 -3.72 -12.45 7.68
N LYS A 59 -2.42 -12.39 7.42
CA LYS A 59 -1.55 -13.58 7.48
C LYS A 59 -1.38 -14.09 8.90
N ASN A 60 -1.02 -13.22 9.85
CA ASN A 60 -0.59 -13.68 11.17
C ASN A 60 -1.71 -13.78 12.19
N ARG A 61 -2.71 -12.89 12.17
CA ARG A 61 -3.84 -12.94 13.12
C ARG A 61 -4.99 -13.79 12.59
N MET A 62 -5.36 -13.62 11.32
CA MET A 62 -6.45 -14.40 10.71
C MET A 62 -6.01 -15.75 10.16
N LYS A 63 -4.70 -15.97 10.02
CA LYS A 63 -4.13 -17.24 9.51
C LYS A 63 -4.57 -17.54 8.09
N LEU A 64 -4.61 -16.52 7.23
CA LEU A 64 -5.00 -16.60 5.81
C LEU A 64 -4.33 -17.75 5.04
N GLU A 65 -3.11 -18.14 5.41
CA GLU A 65 -2.35 -19.20 4.74
C GLU A 65 -2.66 -20.62 5.26
N LYS A 66 -3.61 -20.76 6.20
CA LYS A 66 -4.03 -22.04 6.78
C LYS A 66 -5.27 -22.57 6.06
N PHE A 67 -5.05 -23.15 4.89
CA PHE A 67 -6.12 -23.64 4.03
C PHE A 67 -6.79 -24.92 4.57
N SER A 68 -8.09 -25.05 4.31
CA SER A 68 -8.93 -26.19 4.64
C SER A 68 -8.73 -27.37 3.68
N GLY A 69 -8.14 -27.14 2.50
CA GLY A 69 -7.84 -28.17 1.51
C GLY A 69 -6.80 -27.75 0.47
N PHE A 70 -6.39 -28.71 -0.36
CA PHE A 70 -5.32 -28.53 -1.35
C PHE A 70 -5.82 -28.23 -2.76
N LYS A 71 -7.13 -28.37 -3.01
CA LYS A 71 -7.70 -28.03 -4.32
C LYS A 71 -7.68 -26.50 -4.46
N GLU A 72 -7.25 -26.03 -5.61
CA GLU A 72 -7.20 -24.61 -5.98
C GLU A 72 -8.49 -23.87 -5.62
N ILE A 73 -9.65 -24.44 -5.95
CA ILE A 73 -10.95 -23.84 -5.63
C ILE A 73 -11.20 -23.65 -4.13
N LEU A 74 -10.73 -24.58 -3.28
CA LEU A 74 -10.87 -24.49 -1.82
C LEU A 74 -9.93 -23.41 -1.26
N ILE A 75 -8.70 -23.33 -1.78
CA ILE A 75 -7.74 -22.29 -1.41
C ILE A 75 -8.29 -20.90 -1.72
N TYR A 76 -8.86 -20.70 -2.91
CA TYR A 76 -9.49 -19.42 -3.26
C TYR A 76 -10.70 -19.10 -2.37
N GLN A 77 -11.54 -20.10 -2.07
CA GLN A 77 -12.68 -19.91 -1.16
C GLN A 77 -12.26 -19.45 0.23
N ASP A 78 -11.23 -20.07 0.81
CA ASP A 78 -10.70 -19.67 2.12
C ASP A 78 -10.15 -18.23 2.08
N ILE A 79 -9.37 -17.89 1.04
CA ILE A 79 -8.82 -16.52 0.88
C ILE A 79 -9.95 -15.49 0.79
N TYR A 80 -10.98 -15.74 -0.03
CA TYR A 80 -12.08 -14.79 -0.19
C TYR A 80 -12.93 -14.65 1.07
N ALA A 81 -13.16 -15.75 1.79
CA ALA A 81 -13.89 -15.72 3.05
C ALA A 81 -13.16 -14.89 4.12
N ASP A 82 -11.84 -15.08 4.26
CA ASP A 82 -11.02 -14.35 5.21
C ASP A 82 -10.92 -12.85 4.87
N ILE A 83 -10.74 -12.51 3.59
CA ILE A 83 -10.74 -11.11 3.15
C ILE A 83 -12.10 -10.46 3.38
N TRP A 84 -13.20 -11.17 3.08
CA TRP A 84 -14.54 -10.65 3.33
C TRP A 84 -14.78 -10.40 4.82
N LEU A 85 -14.44 -11.36 5.68
CA LEU A 85 -14.56 -11.22 7.13
C LEU A 85 -13.70 -10.08 7.68
N TYR A 86 -12.48 -9.91 7.16
CA TYR A 86 -11.60 -8.82 7.55
C TYR A 86 -12.22 -7.44 7.30
N ASN A 87 -12.99 -7.29 6.22
CA ASN A 87 -13.63 -6.02 5.86
C ASN A 87 -14.94 -5.74 6.61
N LEU A 88 -15.44 -6.67 7.43
CA LEU A 88 -16.65 -6.48 8.24
C LEU A 88 -16.38 -5.96 9.66
N ILE A 89 -15.12 -5.95 10.10
CA ILE A 89 -14.69 -5.64 11.47
C ILE A 89 -13.88 -4.35 11.48
#